data_AF-A0A5J4NCI3-F1
#
_entry.id   AF-A0A5J4NCI3-F1
#
_cell.length_a   1.000
_cell.length_b   1.000
_cell.length_c   1.000
_cell.angle_alpha   90.00
_cell.angle_beta   90.00
_cell.angle_gamma   90.00
#
_symmetry.space_group_name_H-M   'P 1'
#
loop_
_entity.id
_entity.type
_entity.pdbx_description
1 polymer ?
#
loop_
_entity_poly.entity_id
_entity_poly.type
_entity_poly.pdbx_seq_one_letter_code
_entity_poly.pdbx_strand_id
1 'polypeptide(L)'
;MDSLLLSDLERYYIIQGSELGCRTDGRAANEYRPLEVETGILSHASGSASVRISETHLVGCVKVEVGKPLATQPDQGRIEIHVEW
;
A
#
# COMPACT_ATOMS: atom_id res chain seq x y z
N MET A 1 7.80 -5.96 25.36
CA MET A 1 8.12 -7.32 24.92
C MET A 1 8.87 -7.14 23.62
N ASP A 2 10.17 -6.86 23.70
CA ASP A 2 10.99 -6.69 22.50
C ASP A 2 11.18 -8.07 21.86
N SER A 3 10.23 -8.43 21.01
CA SER A 3 10.42 -9.52 20.06
C SER A 3 11.42 -9.03 19.04
N LEU A 4 12.68 -9.42 19.18
CA LEU A 4 13.60 -9.42 18.05
C LEU A 4 12.97 -10.30 16.96
N LEU A 5 12.28 -9.64 16.02
CA LEU A 5 11.56 -10.27 14.90
C LEU A 5 12.52 -10.89 13.88
N LEU A 6 13.83 -10.66 14.03
CA LEU A 6 14.85 -11.07 13.09
C LEU A 6 16.11 -11.50 13.85
N SER A 7 16.61 -12.69 13.55
CA SER A 7 17.89 -13.17 14.08
C SER A 7 19.06 -12.35 13.53
N ASP A 8 20.19 -12.36 14.26
CA ASP A 8 21.40 -11.65 13.81
C ASP A 8 21.94 -12.21 12.49
N LEU A 9 21.75 -13.51 12.23
CA LEU A 9 22.17 -14.15 10.99
C LEU A 9 21.31 -13.71 9.80
N GLU A 10 19.99 -13.64 9.96
CA GLU A 10 19.08 -13.12 8.91
C GLU A 10 19.40 -11.66 8.60
N ARG A 11 19.65 -10.85 9.63
CA ARG A 11 20.08 -9.46 9.45
C ARG A 11 21.38 -9.39 8.64
N TYR A 12 22.38 -10.18 9.03
CA TYR A 12 23.67 -10.24 8.34
C TYR A 12 23.49 -10.66 6.88
N TYR A 13 22.68 -11.70 6.60
CA TYR A 13 22.41 -12.17 5.25
C TYR A 13 21.76 -11.08 4.37
N ILE A 14 20.78 -10.35 4.88
CA ILE A 14 20.11 -9.27 4.12
C ILE A 14 21.09 -8.14 3.80
N ILE A 15 21.90 -7.71 4.78
CA ILE A 15 22.86 -6.62 4.60
C ILE A 15 23.94 -7.01 3.58
N GLN A 16 24.57 -8.17 3.77
CA GLN A 16 25.63 -8.64 2.88
C GLN A 16 25.09 -8.97 1.48
N GLY A 17 23.90 -9.54 1.39
CA GLY A 17 23.22 -9.76 0.11
C GLY A 17 23.03 -8.44 -0.64
N SER A 18 22.58 -7.39 0.05
CA SER A 18 22.40 -6.06 -0.55
C SER A 18 23.71 -5.48 -1.10
N GLU A 19 24.84 -5.65 -0.40
CA GLU A 19 26.17 -5.19 -0.86
C GLU A 19 26.63 -5.93 -2.13
N LEU A 20 26.23 -7.21 -2.27
CA LEU A 20 26.50 -8.03 -3.45
C LEU A 20 25.46 -7.84 -4.57
N GLY A 21 24.43 -7.01 -4.37
CA GLY A 21 23.34 -6.83 -5.32
C GLY A 21 22.33 -7.98 -5.34
N CYS A 22 22.37 -8.88 -4.35
CA CYS A 22 21.51 -10.05 -4.21
C CYS A 22 20.38 -9.78 -3.20
N ARG A 23 19.13 -9.80 -3.65
CA ARG A 23 17.95 -9.72 -2.78
C ARG A 23 17.48 -11.12 -2.42
N THR A 24 16.78 -11.25 -1.28
CA THR A 24 16.27 -12.54 -0.77
C THR A 24 15.33 -13.26 -1.73
N ASP A 25 14.61 -12.51 -2.56
CA ASP A 25 13.65 -13.00 -3.55
C ASP A 25 14.21 -12.97 -4.99
N GLY A 26 15.52 -12.76 -5.15
CA GLY A 26 16.22 -12.83 -6.43
C GLY A 26 15.97 -11.64 -7.38
N ARG A 27 15.20 -10.64 -6.96
CA ARG A 27 14.92 -9.45 -7.77
C ARG A 27 16.15 -8.56 -7.93
N ALA A 28 16.18 -7.77 -9.00
CA ALA A 28 17.17 -6.70 -9.15
C ALA A 28 16.93 -5.57 -8.13
N ALA A 29 17.95 -4.75 -7.85
CA ALA A 29 17.83 -3.64 -6.90
C ALA A 29 16.75 -2.61 -7.27
N ASN A 30 16.48 -2.45 -8.57
CA ASN A 30 15.49 -1.53 -9.14
C ASN A 30 14.17 -2.21 -9.56
N GLU A 31 14.02 -3.50 -9.27
CA GLU A 31 12.83 -4.26 -9.67
C GLU A 31 11.74 -4.19 -8.59
N TYR A 32 10.54 -3.78 -9.00
CA TYR A 32 9.37 -3.74 -8.12
C TYR A 32 8.83 -5.14 -7.81
N ARG A 33 7.99 -5.29 -6.80
CA ARG A 33 7.33 -6.58 -6.55
C ARG A 33 6.23 -6.79 -7.60
N PRO A 34 5.84 -8.04 -7.92
CA PRO A 34 4.67 -8.29 -8.74
C PRO A 34 3.47 -7.49 -8.23
N LEU A 35 2.84 -6.72 -9.12
CA LEU A 35 1.72 -5.82 -8.83
C LEU A 35 0.50 -6.30 -9.61
N GLU A 36 -0.59 -6.57 -8.89
CA GLU A 36 -1.89 -6.88 -9.45
C GLU A 36 -2.90 -5.82 -8.97
N VAL A 37 -3.72 -5.31 -9.90
CA VAL A 37 -4.74 -4.32 -9.61
C VAL A 37 -6.06 -4.77 -10.22
N GLU A 38 -7.07 -4.89 -9.39
CA GLU A 38 -8.44 -5.21 -9.79
C GLU A 38 -9.39 -4.10 -9.36
N THR A 39 -10.09 -3.49 -10.32
CA THR A 39 -11.03 -2.39 -10.06
C THR A 39 -12.48 -2.86 -10.07
N GLY A 40 -13.35 -2.19 -9.31
CA GLY A 40 -14.78 -2.50 -9.29
C GLY A 40 -15.15 -3.72 -8.44
N ILE A 41 -14.28 -4.10 -7.50
CA ILE A 41 -14.47 -5.24 -6.59
C ILE A 41 -15.63 -5.05 -5.59
N LEU A 42 -16.03 -3.81 -5.31
CA LEU A 42 -17.13 -3.46 -4.41
C LEU A 42 -18.23 -2.76 -5.20
N SER A 43 -19.40 -3.40 -5.28
CA SER A 43 -20.59 -2.90 -6.00
C SER A 43 -21.26 -1.70 -5.32
N HIS A 44 -21.10 -1.56 -4.00
CA HIS A 44 -21.73 -0.48 -3.22
C HIS A 44 -20.88 0.79 -3.14
N ALA A 45 -19.60 0.73 -3.52
CA ALA A 45 -18.71 1.89 -3.53
C ALA A 45 -18.81 2.63 -4.88
N SER A 46 -18.61 3.95 -4.87
CA SER A 46 -18.58 4.74 -6.12
C SER A 46 -17.36 4.38 -6.97
N GLY A 47 -16.26 4.00 -6.32
CA GLY A 47 -15.09 3.38 -6.94
C GLY A 47 -14.41 2.44 -5.95
N SER A 48 -13.78 1.39 -6.45
CA SER A 48 -13.04 0.44 -5.60
C SER A 48 -11.89 -0.20 -6.35
N ALA A 49 -10.85 -0.55 -5.61
CA ALA A 49 -9.69 -1.27 -6.13
C ALA A 49 -9.12 -2.22 -5.07
N SER A 50 -8.83 -3.45 -5.48
CA SER A 50 -7.98 -4.40 -4.77
C SER A 50 -6.59 -4.33 -5.38
N VAL A 51 -5.57 -4.06 -4.57
CA VAL A 51 -4.19 -3.95 -5.02
C VAL A 51 -3.35 -4.96 -4.25
N ARG A 52 -2.67 -5.84 -4.97
CA ARG A 52 -1.78 -6.86 -4.40
C ARG A 52 -0.36 -6.63 -4.89
N ILE A 53 0.57 -6.45 -3.95
CA ILE A 53 2.00 -6.27 -4.18
C ILE A 53 2.70 -7.46 -3.51
N SER A 54 2.88 -8.54 -4.27
CA SER A 54 3.29 -9.85 -3.72
C SER A 54 2.37 -10.26 -2.55
N GLU A 55 2.92 -10.44 -1.34
CA GLU A 55 2.18 -10.78 -0.12
C GLU A 55 1.41 -9.60 0.49
N THR A 56 1.73 -8.37 0.13
CA THR A 56 1.02 -7.19 0.64
C THR A 56 -0.28 -7.02 -0.13
N HIS A 57 -1.41 -7.10 0.55
CA HIS A 57 -2.73 -6.91 -0.04
C HIS A 57 -3.44 -5.74 0.63
N LEU A 58 -3.97 -4.82 -0.17
CA LEU A 58 -4.77 -3.69 0.29
C LEU A 58 -6.02 -3.53 -0.56
N VAL A 59 -7.07 -3.02 0.06
CA VAL A 59 -8.34 -2.69 -0.61
C VAL A 59 -8.64 -1.23 -0.34
N GLY A 60 -8.85 -0.47 -1.41
CA GLY A 60 -9.28 0.92 -1.36
C GLY A 60 -10.68 1.09 -1.93
N CYS A 61 -11.45 2.01 -1.36
CA CYS A 61 -12.72 2.42 -1.92
C CYS A 61 -12.88 3.95 -1.88
N VAL A 62 -13.67 4.46 -2.81
CA VAL A 62 -14.06 5.86 -2.91
C VAL A 62 -15.57 5.91 -2.78
N LYS A 63 -16.05 6.77 -1.89
CA LYS A 63 -17.46 7.07 -1.72
C LYS A 63 -17.69 8.54 -1.96
N VAL A 64 -18.68 8.86 -2.78
CA VAL A 64 -19.05 10.25 -3.09
C VAL A 64 -20.41 10.54 -2.48
N GLU A 65 -20.49 11.65 -1.74
CA GLU A 65 -21.72 12.14 -1.13
C GLU A 65 -21.88 13.63 -1.44
N VAL A 66 -23.13 14.08 -1.58
CA VAL A 66 -23.45 15.50 -1.80
C VAL A 66 -23.58 16.18 -0.44
N GLY A 67 -22.65 17.08 -0.14
CA GLY A 67 -22.59 17.82 1.12
C GLY A 67 -22.55 19.34 0.92
N LYS A 68 -22.64 20.08 2.03
CA LYS A 68 -22.42 21.53 2.01
C LYS A 68 -20.93 21.83 1.96
N PRO A 69 -20.46 22.74 1.08
CA PRO A 69 -19.07 23.16 1.05
C PRO A 69 -18.73 23.98 2.31
N LEU A 70 -17.42 24.15 2.57
CA LEU A 70 -16.94 25.01 3.64
C LEU A 70 -17.34 26.46 3.37
N ALA A 71 -17.81 27.17 4.39
CA ALA A 71 -18.23 28.57 4.26
C ALA A 71 -17.09 29.49 3.76
N THR A 72 -15.84 29.12 4.03
CA THR A 72 -14.64 29.83 3.57
C THR A 72 -14.29 29.54 2.10
N GLN A 73 -14.79 28.43 1.53
CA GLN A 73 -14.43 27.93 0.20
C GLN A 73 -15.67 27.32 -0.49
N PRO A 74 -16.63 28.14 -0.94
CA PRO A 74 -17.92 27.68 -1.45
C PRO A 74 -17.83 26.92 -2.79
N ASP A 75 -16.83 27.23 -3.61
CA ASP A 75 -16.66 26.64 -4.96
C ASP A 75 -15.74 25.41 -4.97
N GLN A 76 -15.41 24.83 -3.81
CA GLN A 76 -14.49 23.70 -3.69
C GLN A 76 -15.15 22.49 -3.01
N GLY A 77 -14.89 21.30 -3.57
CA GLY A 77 -15.26 20.03 -2.95
C GLY A 77 -14.31 19.63 -1.82
N ARG A 78 -14.72 18.65 -1.01
CA ARG A 78 -13.89 18.11 0.09
C ARG A 78 -13.43 16.70 -0.25
N ILE A 79 -12.18 16.39 0.10
CA ILE A 79 -11.61 15.03 0.02
C ILE A 79 -11.13 14.65 1.41
N GLU A 80 -11.52 13.47 1.86
CA GLU A 80 -11.09 12.88 3.13
C GLU A 80 -10.48 11.51 2.84
N ILE A 81 -9.33 11.22 3.46
CA ILE A 81 -8.60 9.99 3.27
C ILE A 81 -8.47 9.32 4.64
N HIS A 82 -8.90 8.06 4.70
CA HIS A 82 -8.80 7.23 5.88
C HIS A 82 -7.98 5.98 5.54
N VAL A 83 -7.11 5.58 6.45
CA VAL A 83 -6.29 4.36 6.34
C VAL A 83 -6.52 3.56 7.60
N GLU A 84 -6.90 2.30 7.42
CA GLU A 84 -7.07 1.31 8.48
C GLU A 84 -6.07 0.18 8.24
N TRP A 85 -5.47 -0.33 9.32
CA TRP A 85 -4.43 -1.37 9.32
C TRP A 85 -4.88 -2.61 10.08
#